data_AF-A0AB33VHE7-F1
#
_entry.id   AF-A0AB33VHE7-F1
#
_cell.length_a   1.000
_cell.length_b   1.000
_cell.length_c   1.000
_cell.angle_alpha   90.00
_cell.angle_beta   90.00
_cell.angle_gamma   90.00
#
_symmetry.space_group_name_H-M   'P 1'
#
loop_
_entity.id
_entity.type
_entity.pdbx_description
1 polymer ?
#
loop_
_entity_poly.entity_id
_entity_poly.type
_entity_poly.pdbx_seq_one_letter_code
_entity_poly.pdbx_strand_id
1 'polypeptide(L)'
;MEIFKRIQELAPEGIFPLSRIKLSQFYGMKLDDFAHEIAILSLWLAEHQMNQKFKETFGHTNPALPLKSSGNVVSDNAIHVDWDEFLAPKAEHETYLLGNPPYLGARNQEPEQKADLELIFEGHEEYKDSDYVCCWFIKAAKFIAGKNAKYAFVATNSICQGEQVAYLWPRVFQPGLEIDFAYTSFKWSNFAKNNAGVTCVIVGVRNTADKPKLLFGADSYKIVKNINPYLIEGKDVFVRRTSEVLSGFPAMVIGCMARDGGNLILKPEERDAIVQQYPKSKPLFRTLYGTQEFIDGNPRQCLWIEDEQLELARSIPPIKTRIDACYDFRVKSKAKTTNGYAKIAHKFAQRVQIKGGSIIVPATSSERREYVPIGYLDANVVITNSANVIYKQDPVLFGIIASKLHILWVRTVGGQLETRLRYSAEICYNTFPFPDASEKKRQAVAEKAMAIVAIREAYPELSIEDLYDPDTMPADLKQAHHELDVVVEQCYQIKPFYSDTERLECLFKLYEKMMEAEHA
;
A
#
# COMPACT_ATOMS: atom_id res chain seq x y z
N MET A 1 -23.24 -34.27 -4.02
CA MET A 1 -24.08 -35.45 -3.73
C MET A 1 -25.53 -35.25 -4.16
N GLU A 2 -26.19 -34.15 -3.79
CA GLU A 2 -27.60 -33.89 -4.17
C GLU A 2 -27.89 -33.97 -5.68
N ILE A 3 -27.00 -33.42 -6.53
CA ILE A 3 -27.14 -33.54 -7.99
C ILE A 3 -27.11 -35.02 -8.43
N PHE A 4 -26.21 -35.84 -7.87
CA PHE A 4 -26.12 -37.27 -8.20
C PHE A 4 -27.32 -38.06 -7.70
N LYS A 5 -27.87 -37.72 -6.52
CA LYS A 5 -29.14 -38.29 -6.04
C LYS A 5 -30.28 -37.96 -7.01
N ARG A 6 -30.38 -36.71 -7.44
CA ARG A 6 -31.41 -36.29 -8.40
C ARG A 6 -31.25 -36.97 -9.76
N ILE A 7 -30.02 -37.17 -10.24
CA ILE A 7 -29.76 -37.95 -11.45
C ILE A 7 -30.21 -39.41 -11.27
N GLN A 8 -29.92 -40.02 -10.11
CA GLN A 8 -30.34 -41.39 -9.81
C GLN A 8 -31.87 -41.54 -9.75
N GLU A 9 -32.58 -40.58 -9.17
CA GLU A 9 -34.06 -40.54 -9.16
C GLU A 9 -34.67 -40.43 -10.56
N LEU A 10 -34.00 -39.71 -11.46
CA LEU A 10 -34.47 -39.44 -12.82
C LEU A 10 -34.02 -40.50 -13.83
N ALA A 11 -33.04 -41.33 -13.48
CA ALA A 11 -32.48 -42.33 -14.37
C ALA A 11 -33.34 -43.61 -14.38
N PRO A 12 -33.58 -44.23 -15.55
CA PRO A 12 -34.22 -45.54 -15.63
C PRO A 12 -33.38 -46.61 -14.90
N GLU A 13 -34.05 -47.65 -14.40
CA GLU A 13 -33.43 -48.71 -13.58
C GLU A 13 -32.13 -49.24 -14.22
N GLY A 14 -31.03 -49.17 -13.47
CA GLY A 14 -29.73 -49.75 -13.85
C GLY A 14 -28.61 -48.76 -14.22
N ILE A 15 -28.87 -47.46 -14.32
CA ILE A 15 -27.80 -46.46 -14.53
C ILE A 15 -27.28 -45.96 -13.18
N PHE A 16 -26.05 -46.35 -12.86
CA PHE A 16 -25.34 -45.89 -11.67
C PHE A 16 -24.57 -44.59 -11.99
N PRO A 17 -24.90 -43.45 -11.36
CA PRO A 17 -24.08 -42.26 -11.52
C PRO A 17 -22.71 -42.52 -10.90
N LEU A 18 -21.64 -42.46 -11.69
CA LEU A 18 -20.28 -42.39 -11.17
C LEU A 18 -19.78 -40.94 -11.22
N SER A 19 -18.94 -40.57 -10.26
CA SER A 19 -18.25 -39.27 -10.31
C SER A 19 -17.46 -39.15 -11.61
N ARG A 20 -17.68 -38.05 -12.33
CA ARG A 20 -16.85 -37.67 -13.48
C ARG A 20 -15.67 -36.78 -13.11
N ILE A 21 -15.56 -36.37 -11.84
CA ILE A 21 -14.44 -35.62 -11.30
C ILE A 21 -13.29 -36.61 -11.05
N LYS A 22 -12.13 -36.34 -11.64
CA LYS A 22 -10.91 -37.16 -11.57
C LYS A 22 -9.72 -36.31 -11.19
N LEU A 23 -8.74 -36.91 -10.52
CA LEU A 23 -7.49 -36.21 -10.18
C LEU A 23 -6.71 -35.70 -11.39
N SER A 24 -6.85 -36.35 -12.56
CA SER A 24 -6.26 -35.89 -13.83
C SER A 24 -6.77 -34.54 -14.33
N GLN A 25 -7.81 -33.97 -13.69
CA GLN A 25 -8.32 -32.62 -13.98
C GLN A 25 -7.65 -31.54 -13.13
N PHE A 26 -6.82 -31.93 -12.16
CA PHE A 26 -6.10 -31.01 -11.28
C PHE A 26 -4.65 -30.90 -11.74
N TYR A 27 -4.17 -29.66 -11.82
CA TYR A 27 -2.83 -29.30 -12.26
C TYR A 27 -2.19 -28.41 -11.18
N GLY A 28 -0.88 -28.52 -11.01
CA GLY A 28 -0.16 -27.72 -10.03
C GLY A 28 1.33 -27.59 -10.32
N MET A 29 1.92 -26.47 -9.91
CA MET A 29 3.36 -26.25 -9.97
C MET A 29 3.83 -25.85 -8.58
N LYS A 30 4.84 -26.56 -8.05
CA LYS A 30 5.39 -26.27 -6.73
C LYS A 30 6.90 -26.43 -6.72
N LEU A 31 7.60 -25.30 -6.59
CA LEU A 31 9.07 -25.28 -6.61
C LEU A 31 9.73 -26.09 -5.49
N ASP A 32 9.11 -26.15 -4.31
CA ASP A 32 9.61 -26.94 -3.19
C ASP A 32 9.24 -28.41 -3.34
N ASP A 33 10.25 -29.28 -3.39
CA ASP A 33 10.12 -30.72 -3.61
C ASP A 33 9.26 -31.41 -2.54
N PHE A 34 9.48 -31.08 -1.27
CA PHE A 34 8.70 -31.67 -0.18
C PHE A 34 7.22 -31.29 -0.29
N ALA A 35 6.90 -30.01 -0.49
CA ALA A 35 5.53 -29.56 -0.65
C ALA A 35 4.88 -30.10 -1.94
N HIS A 36 5.66 -30.36 -2.99
CA HIS A 36 5.20 -31.01 -4.20
C HIS A 36 4.69 -32.44 -3.91
N GLU A 37 5.49 -33.26 -3.24
CA GLU A 37 5.10 -34.63 -2.84
C GLU A 37 3.87 -34.64 -1.91
N ILE A 38 3.83 -33.71 -0.96
CA ILE A 38 2.68 -33.56 -0.05
C ILE A 38 1.40 -33.19 -0.82
N ALA A 39 1.48 -32.38 -1.88
CA ALA A 39 0.32 -32.03 -2.69
C ALA A 39 -0.24 -33.26 -3.42
N ILE A 40 0.62 -34.09 -4.01
CA ILE A 40 0.23 -35.34 -4.68
C ILE A 40 -0.47 -36.29 -3.70
N LEU A 41 0.14 -36.52 -2.53
CA LEU A 41 -0.43 -37.38 -1.49
C LEU A 41 -1.78 -36.84 -0.99
N SER A 42 -1.89 -35.52 -0.80
CA SER A 42 -3.12 -34.87 -0.35
C SER A 42 -4.28 -35.06 -1.33
N LEU A 43 -4.02 -34.98 -2.64
CA LEU A 43 -5.03 -35.23 -3.68
C LEU A 43 -5.55 -36.68 -3.62
N TRP A 44 -4.66 -37.64 -3.41
CA TRP A 44 -5.06 -39.05 -3.24
C TRP A 44 -5.89 -39.30 -2.00
N LEU A 45 -5.49 -38.72 -0.87
CA LEU A 45 -6.26 -38.82 0.37
C LEU A 45 -7.64 -38.18 0.20
N ALA A 46 -7.75 -37.04 -0.48
CA ALA A 46 -9.01 -36.39 -0.77
C ALA A 46 -9.90 -37.25 -1.69
N GLU A 47 -9.36 -37.81 -2.77
CA GLU A 47 -10.11 -38.73 -3.65
C GLU A 47 -10.61 -39.96 -2.87
N HIS A 48 -9.75 -40.56 -2.05
CA HIS A 48 -10.15 -41.70 -1.21
C HIS A 48 -11.29 -41.33 -0.24
N GLN A 49 -11.16 -40.22 0.48
CA GLN A 49 -12.20 -39.74 1.41
C GLN A 49 -13.52 -39.47 0.69
N MET A 50 -13.48 -38.88 -0.51
CA MET A 50 -14.67 -38.63 -1.31
C MET A 50 -15.28 -39.91 -1.87
N ASN A 51 -14.47 -40.90 -2.25
CA ASN A 51 -14.95 -42.21 -2.68
C ASN A 51 -15.65 -42.97 -1.56
N GLN A 52 -15.18 -42.86 -0.30
CA GLN A 52 -15.88 -43.44 0.85
C GLN A 52 -17.24 -42.79 1.07
N LYS A 53 -17.31 -41.45 1.08
CA LYS A 53 -18.60 -40.73 1.18
C LYS A 53 -19.55 -41.07 0.04
N PHE A 54 -19.03 -41.25 -1.17
CA PHE A 54 -19.82 -41.68 -2.33
C PHE A 54 -20.39 -43.09 -2.11
N LYS A 55 -19.55 -44.03 -1.65
CA LYS A 55 -19.96 -45.41 -1.34
C LYS A 55 -21.01 -45.46 -0.23
N GLU A 56 -20.85 -44.68 0.83
CA GLU A 56 -21.83 -44.56 1.91
C GLU A 56 -23.20 -44.10 1.39
N THR A 57 -23.22 -43.22 0.40
CA THR A 57 -24.46 -42.67 -0.16
C THR A 57 -25.12 -43.58 -1.20
N PHE A 58 -24.33 -44.22 -2.06
CA PHE A 58 -24.82 -44.92 -3.26
C PHE A 58 -24.55 -46.43 -3.28
N GLY A 59 -23.86 -46.97 -2.27
CA GLY A 59 -23.55 -48.40 -2.11
C GLY A 59 -22.36 -48.91 -2.95
N HIS A 60 -21.84 -48.09 -3.86
CA HIS A 60 -20.73 -48.45 -4.76
C HIS A 60 -19.81 -47.25 -4.99
N THR A 61 -18.57 -47.49 -5.41
CA THR A 61 -17.60 -46.46 -5.77
C THR A 61 -16.49 -47.07 -6.63
N ASN A 62 -15.68 -46.22 -7.27
CA ASN A 62 -14.50 -46.71 -7.97
C ASN A 62 -13.45 -47.21 -6.98
N PRO A 63 -12.77 -48.34 -7.26
CA PRO A 63 -11.70 -48.83 -6.41
C PRO A 63 -10.56 -47.82 -6.35
N ALA A 64 -10.08 -47.53 -5.14
CA ALA A 64 -8.99 -46.58 -4.91
C ALA A 64 -7.60 -47.14 -5.28
N LEU A 65 -7.51 -48.46 -5.50
CA LEU A 65 -6.28 -49.18 -5.81
C LEU A 65 -6.43 -50.03 -7.09
N PRO A 66 -5.35 -50.25 -7.87
CA PRO A 66 -4.03 -49.66 -7.70
C PRO A 66 -4.05 -48.15 -7.95
N LEU A 67 -3.10 -47.47 -7.34
CA LEU A 67 -2.96 -46.04 -7.46
C LEU A 67 -2.65 -45.68 -8.92
N LYS A 68 -3.53 -44.88 -9.52
CA LYS A 68 -3.39 -44.41 -10.91
C LYS A 68 -2.53 -43.15 -10.93
N SER A 69 -2.03 -42.74 -12.10
CA SER A 69 -1.32 -41.47 -12.24
C SER A 69 -2.11 -40.35 -11.55
N SER A 70 -1.55 -39.80 -10.48
CA SER A 70 -2.11 -38.68 -9.71
C SER A 70 -2.21 -37.43 -10.59
N GLY A 71 -2.89 -36.40 -10.10
CA GLY A 71 -3.00 -35.12 -10.82
C GLY A 71 -1.67 -34.59 -11.37
N ASN A 72 -1.76 -33.67 -12.32
CA ASN A 72 -0.61 -33.17 -13.07
C ASN A 72 0.12 -32.11 -12.24
N VAL A 73 0.81 -32.54 -11.18
CA VAL A 73 1.62 -31.67 -10.33
C VAL A 73 3.07 -31.83 -10.76
N VAL A 74 3.81 -30.73 -10.89
CA VAL A 74 5.26 -30.73 -11.20
C VAL A 74 6.05 -29.91 -10.20
N SER A 75 7.30 -30.29 -9.98
CA SER A 75 8.26 -29.53 -9.18
C SER A 75 9.10 -28.64 -10.10
N ASP A 76 8.64 -27.41 -10.30
CA ASP A 76 9.28 -26.47 -11.22
C ASP A 76 8.96 -25.00 -10.86
N ASN A 77 9.73 -24.07 -11.43
CA ASN A 77 9.45 -22.65 -11.35
C ASN A 77 8.31 -22.29 -12.32
N ALA A 78 7.15 -21.99 -11.75
CA ALA A 78 5.96 -21.61 -12.50
C ALA A 78 6.17 -20.40 -13.43
N ILE A 79 7.18 -19.56 -13.20
CA ILE A 79 7.52 -18.42 -14.06
C ILE A 79 8.22 -18.85 -15.34
N HIS A 80 8.93 -19.98 -15.36
CA HIS A 80 9.69 -20.45 -16.53
C HIS A 80 8.94 -21.50 -17.35
N VAL A 81 8.00 -22.23 -16.75
CA VAL A 81 7.20 -23.24 -17.44
C VAL A 81 6.21 -22.60 -18.44
N ASP A 82 6.09 -23.13 -19.66
CA ASP A 82 5.02 -22.75 -20.57
C ASP A 82 3.67 -23.34 -20.08
N TRP A 83 2.73 -22.48 -19.72
CA TRP A 83 1.44 -22.90 -19.18
C TRP A 83 0.51 -23.46 -20.26
N ASP A 84 0.68 -23.05 -21.52
CA ASP A 84 -0.08 -23.57 -22.65
C ASP A 84 0.33 -25.00 -22.97
N GLU A 85 1.63 -25.29 -22.96
CA GLU A 85 2.13 -26.66 -23.13
C GLU A 85 1.78 -27.55 -21.93
N PHE A 86 1.90 -27.01 -20.71
CA PHE A 86 1.66 -27.77 -19.49
C PHE A 86 0.20 -28.23 -19.30
N LEU A 87 -0.76 -27.33 -19.55
CA LEU A 87 -2.19 -27.65 -19.40
C LEU A 87 -2.82 -28.18 -20.69
N ALA A 88 -2.37 -27.68 -21.85
CA ALA A 88 -3.01 -27.89 -23.15
C ALA A 88 -4.53 -27.65 -23.12
N PRO A 89 -4.99 -26.43 -22.76
CA PRO A 89 -6.42 -26.15 -22.60
C PRO A 89 -7.17 -26.35 -23.91
N LYS A 90 -8.30 -27.06 -23.84
CA LYS A 90 -9.21 -27.25 -24.99
C LYS A 90 -10.34 -26.23 -24.95
N ALA A 91 -10.78 -25.78 -26.13
CA ALA A 91 -11.79 -24.72 -26.25
C ALA A 91 -13.14 -25.09 -25.62
N GLU A 92 -13.49 -26.39 -25.62
CA GLU A 92 -14.70 -26.93 -25.01
C GLU A 92 -14.65 -27.04 -23.48
N HIS A 93 -13.47 -26.88 -22.88
CA HIS A 93 -13.28 -26.97 -21.44
C HIS A 93 -13.26 -25.58 -20.80
N GLU A 94 -13.79 -25.50 -19.59
CA GLU A 94 -13.63 -24.32 -18.74
C GLU A 94 -12.40 -24.50 -17.84
N THR A 95 -11.52 -23.50 -17.82
CA THR A 95 -10.27 -23.55 -17.06
C THR A 95 -10.28 -22.53 -15.93
N TYR A 96 -9.91 -22.98 -14.74
CA TYR A 96 -9.81 -22.13 -13.56
C TYR A 96 -8.39 -22.19 -13.00
N LEU A 97 -7.73 -21.05 -12.90
CA LEU A 97 -6.45 -20.93 -12.22
C LEU A 97 -6.70 -20.34 -10.83
N LEU A 98 -6.25 -21.03 -9.81
CA LEU A 98 -6.43 -20.59 -8.44
C LEU A 98 -5.16 -20.83 -7.65
N GLY A 99 -4.88 -19.96 -6.70
CA GLY A 99 -3.66 -20.09 -5.93
C GLY A 99 -3.43 -18.95 -4.95
N ASN A 100 -2.41 -19.18 -4.13
CA ASN A 100 -1.84 -18.19 -3.24
C ASN A 100 -0.34 -18.11 -3.56
N PRO A 101 0.06 -17.36 -4.59
CA PRO A 101 1.46 -17.24 -4.97
C PRO A 101 2.28 -16.52 -3.89
N PRO A 102 3.63 -16.63 -3.90
CA PRO A 102 4.46 -15.98 -2.89
C PRO A 102 4.42 -14.44 -2.99
N TYR A 103 4.44 -13.75 -1.84
CA TYR A 103 4.53 -12.28 -1.77
C TYR A 103 5.90 -11.88 -1.24
N LEU A 104 6.63 -11.07 -1.99
CA LEU A 104 7.94 -10.56 -1.60
C LEU A 104 8.09 -9.16 -2.18
N GLY A 105 8.04 -8.16 -1.29
CA GLY A 105 8.25 -6.76 -1.69
C GLY A 105 9.64 -6.53 -2.28
N ALA A 106 9.76 -5.52 -3.13
CA ALA A 106 10.94 -5.27 -3.98
C ALA A 106 12.32 -5.29 -3.30
N ARG A 107 12.39 -5.01 -2.00
CA ARG A 107 13.65 -4.97 -1.23
C ARG A 107 13.99 -6.28 -0.52
N ASN A 108 13.10 -7.26 -0.54
CA ASN A 108 13.25 -8.56 0.12
C ASN A 108 13.38 -9.73 -0.88
N GLN A 109 13.57 -9.41 -2.16
CA GLN A 109 13.67 -10.39 -3.25
C GLN A 109 15.12 -10.85 -3.42
N GLU A 110 15.29 -12.15 -3.65
CA GLU A 110 16.56 -12.73 -4.09
C GLU A 110 16.84 -12.41 -5.58
N PRO A 111 18.10 -12.47 -6.05
CA PRO A 111 18.46 -12.14 -7.43
C PRO A 111 17.66 -12.92 -8.48
N GLU A 112 17.39 -14.19 -8.26
CA GLU A 112 16.62 -15.05 -9.19
C GLU A 112 15.16 -14.58 -9.31
N GLN A 113 14.54 -14.20 -8.18
CA GLN A 113 13.19 -13.65 -8.16
C GLN A 113 13.14 -12.28 -8.87
N LYS A 114 14.23 -11.53 -8.82
CA LYS A 114 14.34 -10.25 -9.53
C LYS A 114 14.44 -10.45 -11.03
N ALA A 115 15.18 -11.46 -11.48
CA ALA A 115 15.27 -11.85 -12.87
C ALA A 115 13.91 -12.36 -13.40
N ASP A 116 13.16 -13.10 -12.60
CA ASP A 116 11.81 -13.56 -12.92
C ASP A 116 10.84 -12.39 -13.16
N LEU A 117 10.91 -11.36 -12.31
CA LEU A 117 10.14 -10.12 -12.50
C LEU A 117 10.55 -9.39 -13.79
N GLU A 118 11.85 -9.24 -14.04
CA GLU A 118 12.36 -8.59 -15.26
C GLU A 118 11.88 -9.31 -16.53
N LEU A 119 11.90 -10.65 -16.52
CA LEU A 119 11.39 -11.49 -17.60
C LEU A 119 9.89 -11.24 -17.84
N ILE A 120 9.07 -11.29 -16.78
CA ILE A 120 7.61 -11.15 -16.90
C ILE A 120 7.20 -9.73 -17.31
N PHE A 121 7.92 -8.72 -16.83
CA PHE A 121 7.73 -7.33 -17.20
C PHE A 121 8.36 -6.98 -18.55
N GLU A 122 8.98 -7.93 -19.27
CA GLU A 122 9.57 -7.72 -20.59
C GLU A 122 10.58 -6.55 -20.62
N GLY A 123 11.38 -6.43 -19.56
CA GLY A 123 12.41 -5.39 -19.42
C GLY A 123 11.90 -4.00 -19.01
N HIS A 124 10.60 -3.83 -18.78
CA HIS A 124 10.03 -2.57 -18.30
C HIS A 124 10.43 -2.26 -16.85
N GLU A 125 11.06 -1.11 -16.62
CA GLU A 125 11.69 -0.67 -15.36
C GLU A 125 10.83 -0.80 -14.10
N GLU A 126 9.49 -0.78 -14.20
CA GLU A 126 8.59 -0.95 -13.05
C GLU A 126 8.79 -2.29 -12.30
N TYR A 127 9.43 -3.29 -12.92
CA TYR A 127 9.80 -4.55 -12.25
C TYR A 127 10.74 -4.32 -11.04
N LYS A 128 11.51 -3.22 -11.05
CA LYS A 128 12.50 -2.90 -10.00
C LYS A 128 11.86 -2.62 -8.65
N ASP A 129 10.61 -2.17 -8.64
CA ASP A 129 9.88 -1.82 -7.42
C ASP A 129 8.58 -2.64 -7.25
N SER A 130 8.29 -3.59 -8.15
CA SER A 130 7.11 -4.47 -8.07
C SER A 130 7.23 -5.60 -7.03
N ASP A 131 6.11 -5.98 -6.41
CA ASP A 131 6.03 -7.20 -5.60
C ASP A 131 6.17 -8.46 -6.47
N TYR A 132 6.80 -9.51 -5.94
CA TYR A 132 7.01 -10.76 -6.65
C TYR A 132 5.70 -11.45 -7.10
N VAL A 133 4.60 -11.25 -6.36
CA VAL A 133 3.29 -11.81 -6.73
C VAL A 133 2.78 -11.30 -8.09
N CYS A 134 3.25 -10.12 -8.56
CA CYS A 134 2.91 -9.56 -9.86
C CYS A 134 3.24 -10.51 -11.03
N CYS A 135 4.26 -11.36 -10.87
CA CYS A 135 4.63 -12.36 -11.88
C CYS A 135 3.45 -13.26 -12.25
N TRP A 136 2.71 -13.77 -11.25
CA TRP A 136 1.59 -14.67 -11.47
C TRP A 136 0.39 -13.96 -12.08
N PHE A 137 0.12 -12.72 -11.70
CA PHE A 137 -0.99 -11.95 -12.27
C PHE A 137 -0.76 -11.68 -13.76
N ILE A 138 0.44 -11.22 -14.14
CA ILE A 138 0.77 -10.94 -15.54
C ILE A 138 0.81 -12.24 -16.35
N LYS A 139 1.42 -13.29 -15.81
CA LYS A 139 1.51 -14.59 -16.50
C LYS A 139 0.13 -15.23 -16.69
N ALA A 140 -0.71 -15.20 -15.66
CA ALA A 140 -2.09 -15.70 -15.75
C ALA A 140 -2.93 -14.87 -16.71
N ALA A 141 -2.77 -13.54 -16.72
CA ALA A 141 -3.45 -12.67 -17.69
C ALA A 141 -3.10 -13.06 -19.13
N LYS A 142 -1.82 -13.21 -19.45
CA LYS A 142 -1.37 -13.69 -20.77
C LYS A 142 -1.95 -15.07 -21.09
N PHE A 143 -1.97 -15.97 -20.11
CA PHE A 143 -2.49 -17.32 -20.30
C PHE A 143 -3.99 -17.37 -20.57
N ILE A 144 -4.84 -16.60 -19.85
CA ILE A 144 -6.30 -16.72 -19.98
C ILE A 144 -6.89 -15.89 -21.13
N ALA A 145 -6.12 -14.95 -21.69
CA ALA A 145 -6.59 -14.04 -22.72
C ALA A 145 -7.17 -14.79 -23.93
N GLY A 146 -8.42 -14.48 -24.29
CA GLY A 146 -9.15 -15.10 -25.40
C GLY A 146 -9.60 -16.55 -25.17
N LYS A 147 -9.34 -17.14 -24.00
CA LYS A 147 -9.71 -18.52 -23.67
C LYS A 147 -10.94 -18.57 -22.74
N ASN A 148 -11.65 -19.70 -22.72
CA ASN A 148 -12.70 -19.96 -21.72
C ASN A 148 -12.07 -20.26 -20.34
N ALA A 149 -11.39 -19.26 -19.80
CA ALA A 149 -10.57 -19.37 -18.62
C ALA A 149 -10.70 -18.13 -17.73
N LYS A 150 -10.53 -18.34 -16.42
CA LYS A 150 -10.49 -17.31 -15.40
C LYS A 150 -9.41 -17.64 -14.38
N TYR A 151 -8.93 -16.62 -13.68
CA TYR A 151 -8.05 -16.86 -12.53
C TYR A 151 -8.53 -16.11 -11.29
N ALA A 152 -8.19 -16.62 -10.11
CA ALA A 152 -8.34 -15.91 -8.86
C ALA A 152 -7.15 -16.19 -7.96
N PHE A 153 -6.48 -15.13 -7.49
CA PHE A 153 -5.34 -15.26 -6.60
C PHE A 153 -5.55 -14.51 -5.30
N VAL A 154 -5.05 -15.10 -4.22
CA VAL A 154 -4.75 -14.38 -2.98
C VAL A 154 -3.44 -13.62 -3.19
N ALA A 155 -3.38 -12.35 -2.80
CA ALA A 155 -2.19 -11.51 -2.92
C ALA A 155 -2.08 -10.55 -1.72
N THR A 156 -0.89 -9.98 -1.51
CA THR A 156 -0.76 -8.79 -0.65
C THR A 156 -1.65 -7.66 -1.16
N ASN A 157 -2.30 -6.92 -0.26
CA ASN A 157 -3.13 -5.77 -0.65
C ASN A 157 -2.36 -4.67 -1.37
N SER A 158 -1.03 -4.65 -1.25
CA SER A 158 -0.16 -3.67 -1.89
C SER A 158 -0.27 -3.64 -3.41
N ILE A 159 -0.68 -4.73 -4.08
CA ILE A 159 -0.85 -4.73 -5.55
C ILE A 159 -2.03 -3.87 -6.03
N CYS A 160 -2.93 -3.50 -5.11
CA CYS A 160 -4.09 -2.65 -5.37
C CYS A 160 -3.92 -1.26 -4.72
N GLN A 161 -2.70 -0.89 -4.34
CA GLN A 161 -2.39 0.34 -3.61
C GLN A 161 -1.12 1.01 -4.15
N GLY A 162 -0.98 2.32 -3.92
CA GLY A 162 0.25 3.05 -4.25
C GLY A 162 0.67 2.93 -5.71
N GLU A 163 1.99 2.89 -5.93
CA GLU A 163 2.60 2.82 -7.26
C GLU A 163 2.39 1.47 -7.96
N GLN A 164 2.19 0.38 -7.21
CA GLN A 164 1.98 -0.97 -7.76
C GLN A 164 0.79 -1.01 -8.71
N VAL A 165 -0.22 -0.15 -8.50
CA VAL A 165 -1.42 -0.13 -9.33
C VAL A 165 -1.09 0.20 -10.78
N ALA A 166 -0.28 1.23 -10.99
CA ALA A 166 0.17 1.64 -12.31
C ALA A 166 1.18 0.66 -12.93
N TYR A 167 1.85 -0.16 -12.11
CA TYR A 167 2.84 -1.13 -12.56
C TYR A 167 2.16 -2.41 -13.05
N LEU A 168 1.20 -2.93 -12.28
CA LEU A 168 0.59 -4.23 -12.56
C LEU A 168 -0.60 -4.14 -13.51
N TRP A 169 -1.61 -3.35 -13.15
CA TRP A 169 -2.95 -3.51 -13.75
C TRP A 169 -3.07 -3.13 -15.22
N PRO A 170 -2.34 -2.12 -15.75
CA PRO A 170 -2.31 -1.90 -17.19
C PRO A 170 -1.90 -3.16 -17.97
N ARG A 171 -0.93 -3.93 -17.45
CA ARG A 171 -0.43 -5.17 -18.07
C ARG A 171 -1.43 -6.32 -17.95
N VAL A 172 -2.20 -6.35 -16.86
CA VAL A 172 -3.28 -7.34 -16.65
C VAL A 172 -4.48 -7.04 -17.55
N PHE A 173 -4.86 -5.78 -17.74
CA PHE A 173 -6.05 -5.40 -18.51
C PHE A 173 -5.79 -5.30 -20.02
N GLN A 174 -4.57 -4.98 -20.45
CA GLN A 174 -4.19 -4.86 -21.86
C GLN A 174 -4.68 -6.02 -22.76
N PRO A 175 -4.62 -7.30 -22.34
CA PRO A 175 -5.10 -8.43 -23.14
C PRO A 175 -6.64 -8.56 -23.26
N GLY A 176 -7.42 -7.54 -22.89
CA GLY A 176 -8.89 -7.58 -22.92
C GLY A 176 -9.49 -8.28 -21.69
N LEU A 177 -8.87 -8.09 -20.54
CA LEU A 177 -9.30 -8.68 -19.28
C LEU A 177 -9.87 -7.63 -18.33
N GLU A 178 -10.65 -8.09 -17.37
CA GLU A 178 -11.24 -7.29 -16.32
C GLU A 178 -11.34 -8.05 -15.00
N ILE A 179 -11.45 -7.32 -13.89
CA ILE A 179 -11.78 -7.92 -12.60
C ILE A 179 -13.22 -8.47 -12.65
N ASP A 180 -13.40 -9.76 -12.31
CA ASP A 180 -14.68 -10.45 -12.19
C ASP A 180 -15.30 -10.24 -10.80
N PHE A 181 -14.48 -10.47 -9.78
CA PHE A 181 -14.84 -10.25 -8.38
C PHE A 181 -13.60 -9.91 -7.57
N ALA A 182 -13.78 -9.28 -6.42
CA ALA A 182 -12.69 -9.04 -5.50
C ALA A 182 -13.15 -9.09 -4.04
N TYR A 183 -12.28 -9.62 -3.17
CA TYR A 183 -12.35 -9.38 -1.73
C TYR A 183 -11.40 -8.25 -1.38
N THR A 184 -11.93 -7.21 -0.73
CA THR A 184 -11.13 -6.10 -0.22
C THR A 184 -10.22 -6.55 0.91
N SER A 185 -9.34 -5.66 1.38
CA SER A 185 -8.30 -5.97 2.36
C SER A 185 -8.83 -6.69 3.61
N PHE A 186 -8.26 -7.85 3.94
CA PHE A 186 -8.51 -8.59 5.18
C PHE A 186 -7.21 -9.08 5.80
N LYS A 187 -7.18 -9.21 7.13
CA LYS A 187 -6.01 -9.75 7.84
C LYS A 187 -5.90 -11.24 7.60
N TRP A 188 -4.74 -11.70 7.16
CA TRP A 188 -4.47 -13.13 7.00
C TRP A 188 -4.45 -13.83 8.36
N SER A 189 -5.11 -14.99 8.44
CA SER A 189 -5.01 -15.88 9.59
C SER A 189 -5.09 -17.33 9.13
N ASN A 190 -4.30 -18.20 9.77
CA ASN A 190 -4.41 -19.65 9.64
C ASN A 190 -4.24 -20.33 11.01
N PHE A 191 -4.32 -21.65 11.03
CA PHE A 191 -4.20 -22.47 12.25
C PHE A 191 -2.75 -22.78 12.66
N ALA A 192 -1.73 -22.22 11.99
CA ALA A 192 -0.33 -22.44 12.32
C ALA A 192 0.12 -21.56 13.50
N LYS A 193 1.15 -22.01 14.23
CA LYS A 193 1.64 -21.35 15.46
C LYS A 193 2.11 -19.90 15.28
N ASN A 194 2.60 -19.55 14.08
CA ASN A 194 3.10 -18.22 13.75
C ASN A 194 2.38 -17.70 12.50
N ASN A 195 1.28 -16.97 12.68
CA ASN A 195 0.58 -16.32 11.57
C ASN A 195 1.45 -15.19 11.00
N ALA A 196 1.59 -15.17 9.66
CA ALA A 196 2.17 -14.02 8.98
C ALA A 196 1.25 -12.80 9.18
N GLY A 197 1.78 -11.72 9.75
CA GLY A 197 1.06 -10.45 9.94
C GLY A 197 0.91 -9.67 8.64
N VAL A 198 0.20 -10.24 7.67
CA VAL A 198 -0.01 -9.65 6.33
C VAL A 198 -1.49 -9.38 6.07
N THR A 199 -1.77 -8.29 5.36
CA THR A 199 -3.11 -7.97 4.85
C THR A 199 -3.21 -8.44 3.40
N CYS A 200 -4.21 -9.26 3.11
CA CYS A 200 -4.42 -9.84 1.80
C CYS A 200 -5.63 -9.25 1.09
N VAL A 201 -5.66 -9.42 -0.23
CA VAL A 201 -6.83 -9.30 -1.09
C VAL A 201 -7.02 -10.62 -1.85
N ILE A 202 -8.22 -10.84 -2.39
CA ILE A 202 -8.45 -11.89 -3.38
C ILE A 202 -9.00 -11.23 -4.62
N VAL A 203 -8.36 -11.43 -5.77
CA VAL A 203 -8.82 -10.82 -7.01
C VAL A 203 -9.03 -11.89 -8.07
N GLY A 204 -10.28 -11.99 -8.54
CA GLY A 204 -10.67 -12.81 -9.66
C GLY A 204 -10.68 -11.99 -10.95
N VAL A 205 -10.06 -12.50 -12.00
CA VAL A 205 -9.94 -11.85 -13.31
C VAL A 205 -10.48 -12.77 -14.39
N ARG A 206 -11.17 -12.17 -15.37
CA ARG A 206 -11.79 -12.85 -16.51
C ARG A 206 -11.57 -12.07 -17.79
N ASN A 207 -11.84 -12.71 -18.93
CA ASN A 207 -12.05 -11.99 -20.18
C ASN A 207 -13.27 -11.06 -20.07
N THR A 208 -13.19 -9.87 -20.66
CA THR A 208 -14.26 -8.86 -20.61
C THR A 208 -15.60 -9.45 -21.03
N ALA A 209 -16.63 -9.23 -20.22
CA ALA A 209 -17.99 -9.70 -20.47
C ALA A 209 -19.04 -8.74 -19.95
N ASP A 210 -20.20 -8.68 -20.61
CA ASP A 210 -21.38 -7.95 -20.11
C ASP A 210 -22.08 -8.77 -19.00
N LYS A 211 -21.38 -8.90 -17.86
CA LYS A 211 -21.85 -9.60 -16.67
C LYS A 211 -21.55 -8.75 -15.44
N PRO A 212 -22.43 -8.75 -14.42
CA PRO A 212 -22.16 -8.04 -13.18
C PRO A 212 -20.87 -8.54 -12.51
N LYS A 213 -20.28 -7.69 -11.67
CA LYS A 213 -19.10 -7.98 -10.86
C LYS A 213 -19.46 -7.97 -9.38
N LEU A 214 -18.73 -8.74 -8.58
CA LEU A 214 -18.98 -8.89 -7.15
C LEU A 214 -17.83 -8.31 -6.33
N LEU A 215 -18.10 -7.27 -5.53
CA LEU A 215 -17.14 -6.68 -4.62
C LEU A 215 -17.47 -7.06 -3.18
N PHE A 216 -16.66 -7.92 -2.58
CA PHE A 216 -16.82 -8.45 -1.24
C PHE A 216 -16.06 -7.57 -0.23
N GLY A 217 -16.76 -7.18 0.84
CA GLY A 217 -16.19 -6.65 2.06
C GLY A 217 -16.14 -7.71 3.16
N ALA A 218 -15.97 -7.29 4.43
CA ALA A 218 -15.88 -8.21 5.56
C ALA A 218 -17.13 -9.09 5.73
N ASP A 219 -18.32 -8.49 5.73
CA ASP A 219 -19.59 -9.17 6.07
C ASP A 219 -20.67 -9.06 4.98
N SER A 220 -20.34 -8.46 3.83
CA SER A 220 -21.30 -8.22 2.76
C SER A 220 -20.62 -8.17 1.40
N TYR A 221 -21.43 -8.17 0.33
CA TYR A 221 -20.96 -7.91 -1.02
C TYR A 221 -21.86 -6.91 -1.73
N LYS A 222 -21.29 -6.25 -2.74
CA LYS A 222 -22.01 -5.36 -3.65
C LYS A 222 -21.95 -5.94 -5.06
N ILE A 223 -23.06 -5.79 -5.79
CA ILE A 223 -23.11 -6.04 -7.23
C ILE A 223 -22.83 -4.70 -7.91
N VAL A 224 -21.74 -4.64 -8.67
CA VAL A 224 -21.26 -3.40 -9.30
C VAL A 224 -21.04 -3.60 -10.80
N LYS A 225 -21.06 -2.49 -11.55
CA LYS A 225 -20.80 -2.50 -12.99
C LYS A 225 -19.32 -2.69 -13.30
N ASN A 226 -18.45 -2.02 -12.55
CA ASN A 226 -17.01 -2.14 -12.69
C ASN A 226 -16.33 -2.21 -11.32
N ILE A 227 -15.26 -3.00 -11.21
CA ILE A 227 -14.32 -2.99 -10.09
C ILE A 227 -13.00 -2.54 -10.68
N ASN A 228 -12.50 -1.39 -10.20
CA ASN A 228 -11.25 -0.84 -10.70
C ASN A 228 -10.03 -1.46 -9.98
N PRO A 229 -8.80 -1.14 -10.42
CA PRO A 229 -7.56 -1.64 -9.81
C PRO A 229 -7.35 -1.37 -8.31
N TYR A 230 -8.05 -0.38 -7.75
CA TYR A 230 -8.04 -0.05 -6.32
C TYR A 230 -9.10 -0.83 -5.52
N LEU A 231 -9.78 -1.78 -6.16
CA LEU A 231 -10.88 -2.60 -5.60
C LEU A 231 -12.06 -1.76 -5.11
N ILE A 232 -12.40 -0.71 -5.84
CA ILE A 232 -13.59 0.12 -5.62
C ILE A 232 -14.48 0.14 -6.87
N GLU A 233 -15.73 0.53 -6.67
CA GLU A 233 -16.65 0.79 -7.77
C GLU A 233 -16.24 2.09 -8.48
N GLY A 234 -16.06 2.01 -9.79
CA GLY A 234 -15.70 3.17 -10.61
C GLY A 234 -15.00 2.79 -11.90
N LYS A 235 -14.56 3.77 -12.67
CA LYS A 235 -13.78 3.54 -13.90
C LYS A 235 -12.36 3.06 -13.57
N ASP A 236 -11.74 2.42 -14.54
CA ASP A 236 -10.33 2.04 -14.48
C ASP A 236 -9.47 3.29 -14.64
N VAL A 237 -8.76 3.64 -13.57
CA VAL A 237 -7.84 4.77 -13.53
C VAL A 237 -6.54 4.29 -12.90
N PHE A 238 -5.41 4.79 -13.40
CA PHE A 238 -4.08 4.39 -12.94
C PHE A 238 -3.31 5.64 -12.52
N VAL A 239 -3.30 5.93 -11.22
CA VAL A 239 -2.52 7.07 -10.71
C VAL A 239 -1.05 6.71 -10.73
N ARG A 240 -0.28 7.45 -11.53
CA ARG A 240 1.17 7.27 -11.67
C ARG A 240 1.91 8.18 -10.70
N ARG A 241 2.98 7.64 -10.13
CA ARG A 241 3.95 8.42 -9.36
C ARG A 241 4.52 9.53 -10.24
N THR A 242 4.60 10.75 -9.71
CA THR A 242 5.21 11.88 -10.40
C THR A 242 6.01 12.77 -9.44
N SER A 243 7.10 13.35 -9.92
CA SER A 243 7.86 14.39 -9.21
C SER A 243 7.25 15.79 -9.36
N GLU A 244 6.45 15.99 -10.42
CA GLU A 244 5.78 17.26 -10.71
C GLU A 244 4.48 17.40 -9.90
N VAL A 245 4.17 18.61 -9.45
CA VAL A 245 2.97 18.88 -8.65
C VAL A 245 1.83 19.29 -9.57
N LEU A 246 0.88 18.37 -9.81
CA LEU A 246 -0.22 18.51 -10.77
C LEU A 246 -1.05 19.78 -10.57
N SER A 247 -1.37 20.09 -9.31
CA SER A 247 -2.25 21.22 -8.95
C SER A 247 -1.51 22.55 -8.74
N GLY A 248 -0.24 22.65 -9.18
CA GLY A 248 0.55 23.87 -9.06
C GLY A 248 0.85 24.29 -7.61
N PHE A 249 0.72 23.36 -6.65
CA PHE A 249 1.04 23.63 -5.25
C PHE A 249 2.56 23.69 -5.02
N PRO A 250 3.02 24.32 -3.91
CA PRO A 250 4.43 24.29 -3.52
C PRO A 250 4.95 22.86 -3.37
N ALA A 251 6.20 22.62 -3.76
CA ALA A 251 6.81 21.31 -3.63
C ALA A 251 6.80 20.80 -2.18
N MET A 252 6.39 19.54 -2.01
CA MET A 252 6.54 18.79 -0.77
C MET A 252 7.79 17.91 -0.86
N VAL A 253 8.59 17.89 0.20
CA VAL A 253 9.82 17.06 0.26
C VAL A 253 9.79 16.14 1.46
N ILE A 254 10.53 15.04 1.38
CA ILE A 254 10.76 14.17 2.54
C ILE A 254 11.70 14.89 3.51
N GLY A 255 11.44 14.81 4.82
CA GLY A 255 12.27 15.45 5.83
C GLY A 255 13.74 14.97 5.85
N CYS A 256 14.55 15.61 6.69
CA CYS A 256 15.99 15.36 6.80
C CYS A 256 16.30 13.93 7.26
N MET A 257 17.31 13.30 6.66
CA MET A 257 17.71 11.93 6.98
C MET A 257 19.08 11.91 7.67
N ALA A 258 19.12 11.41 8.90
CA ALA A 258 20.34 11.39 9.70
C ALA A 258 21.35 10.34 9.22
N ARG A 259 20.92 9.09 8.96
CA ARG A 259 21.79 7.92 8.68
C ARG A 259 22.98 7.84 9.66
N ASP A 260 22.67 7.88 10.94
CA ASP A 260 23.63 8.15 12.02
C ASP A 260 23.75 7.00 13.01
N GLY A 261 23.00 5.91 12.83
CA GLY A 261 22.93 4.82 13.80
C GLY A 261 22.32 5.23 15.15
N GLY A 262 21.53 6.31 15.18
CA GLY A 262 20.92 6.83 16.41
C GLY A 262 21.81 7.74 17.26
N ASN A 263 22.94 8.22 16.73
CA ASN A 263 23.93 8.99 17.51
C ASN A 263 23.69 10.51 17.51
N LEU A 264 23.04 11.07 16.50
CA LEU A 264 22.81 12.52 16.35
C LEU A 264 21.41 12.96 16.83
N ILE A 265 20.56 12.01 17.19
CA ILE A 265 19.21 12.25 17.72
C ILE A 265 19.20 11.84 19.19
N LEU A 266 18.65 12.70 20.04
CA LEU A 266 18.68 12.58 21.50
C LEU A 266 17.28 12.78 22.07
N LYS A 267 17.06 12.20 23.25
CA LYS A 267 15.94 12.58 24.10
C LYS A 267 16.16 13.98 24.71
N PRO A 268 15.09 14.71 25.09
CA PRO A 268 15.21 16.00 25.75
C PRO A 268 16.12 15.99 26.98
N GLU A 269 16.03 14.95 27.82
CA GLU A 269 16.78 14.85 29.07
C GLU A 269 18.28 14.69 28.81
N GLU A 270 18.66 13.95 27.76
CA GLU A 270 20.06 13.80 27.35
C GLU A 270 20.64 15.14 26.88
N ARG A 271 19.86 15.93 26.13
CA ARG A 271 20.26 17.27 25.71
C ARG A 271 20.43 18.18 26.91
N ASP A 272 19.49 18.17 27.85
CA ASP A 272 19.50 19.04 29.01
C ASP A 272 20.70 18.76 29.92
N ALA A 273 21.04 17.48 30.12
CA ALA A 273 22.25 17.09 30.84
C ALA A 273 23.53 17.63 30.18
N ILE A 274 23.62 17.57 28.84
CA ILE A 274 24.78 18.10 28.10
C ILE A 274 24.84 19.62 28.21
N VAL A 275 23.72 20.34 28.07
CA VAL A 275 23.68 21.80 28.16
C VAL A 275 24.00 22.28 29.57
N GLN A 276 23.52 21.58 30.61
CA GLN A 276 23.83 21.90 32.00
C GLN A 276 25.32 21.79 32.29
N GLN A 277 25.97 20.74 31.81
CA GLN A 277 27.41 20.53 32.02
C GLN A 277 28.28 21.39 31.08
N TYR A 278 27.80 21.65 29.86
CA TYR A 278 28.50 22.40 28.82
C TYR A 278 27.59 23.49 28.22
N PRO A 279 27.41 24.64 28.87
CA PRO A 279 26.45 25.68 28.41
C PRO A 279 26.70 26.20 26.99
N LYS A 280 27.96 26.21 26.53
CA LYS A 280 28.34 26.59 25.16
C LYS A 280 27.80 25.64 24.08
N SER A 281 27.32 24.45 24.46
CA SER A 281 26.71 23.47 23.54
C SER A 281 25.33 23.88 23.02
N LYS A 282 24.63 24.79 23.72
CA LYS A 282 23.23 25.15 23.43
C LYS A 282 22.95 25.46 21.95
N PRO A 283 23.80 26.20 21.20
CA PRO A 283 23.56 26.49 19.78
C PRO A 283 23.70 25.28 18.84
N LEU A 284 24.22 24.15 19.32
CA LEU A 284 24.42 22.92 18.53
C LEU A 284 23.17 22.03 18.50
N PHE A 285 22.13 22.38 19.25
CA PHE A 285 20.90 21.60 19.34
C PHE A 285 19.74 22.26 18.61
N ARG A 286 18.89 21.43 18.00
CA ARG A 286 17.60 21.84 17.44
C ARG A 286 16.51 20.88 17.90
N THR A 287 15.29 21.40 17.99
CA THR A 287 14.08 20.57 18.19
C THR A 287 13.85 19.74 16.94
N LEU A 288 13.50 18.47 17.15
CA LEU A 288 13.31 17.48 16.11
C LEU A 288 11.91 16.88 16.18
N TYR A 289 11.16 16.97 15.08
CA TYR A 289 9.91 16.24 14.90
C TYR A 289 10.06 15.17 13.81
N GLY A 290 9.60 13.98 14.11
CA GLY A 290 9.12 13.03 13.11
C GLY A 290 7.62 12.90 13.18
N THR A 291 7.09 11.90 12.48
CA THR A 291 5.65 11.60 12.54
C THR A 291 5.22 11.32 13.98
N GLN A 292 5.89 10.40 14.69
CA GLN A 292 5.51 10.01 16.04
C GLN A 292 5.64 11.18 17.02
N GLU A 293 6.76 11.90 16.98
CA GLU A 293 6.99 13.04 17.88
C GLU A 293 5.95 14.14 17.70
N PHE A 294 5.49 14.36 16.46
CA PHE A 294 4.47 15.36 16.16
C PHE A 294 3.08 14.92 16.61
N ILE A 295 2.72 13.65 16.36
CA ILE A 295 1.43 13.09 16.72
C ILE A 295 1.26 13.03 18.24
N ASP A 296 2.28 12.57 18.96
CA ASP A 296 2.22 12.37 20.40
C ASP A 296 2.49 13.66 21.20
N GLY A 297 2.95 14.74 20.54
CA GLY A 297 3.36 15.98 21.21
C GLY A 297 4.68 15.86 21.99
N ASN A 298 5.52 14.87 21.68
CA ASN A 298 6.77 14.58 22.39
C ASN A 298 8.00 14.81 21.49
N PRO A 299 8.42 16.07 21.25
CA PRO A 299 9.57 16.38 20.41
C PRO A 299 10.88 15.78 20.95
N ARG A 300 11.71 15.29 20.03
CA ARG A 300 13.11 14.94 20.32
C ARG A 300 14.03 16.14 20.11
N GLN A 301 15.31 15.94 20.38
CA GLN A 301 16.36 16.90 20.10
C GLN A 301 17.36 16.29 19.11
N CYS A 302 18.03 17.10 18.31
CA CYS A 302 19.12 16.64 17.46
C CYS A 302 20.33 17.56 17.53
N LEU A 303 21.51 16.99 17.28
CA LEU A 303 22.72 17.74 16.99
C LEU A 303 22.64 18.30 15.57
N TRP A 304 22.63 19.62 15.46
CA TRP A 304 22.62 20.37 14.20
C TRP A 304 23.87 21.24 14.11
N ILE A 305 24.98 20.57 13.78
CA ILE A 305 26.32 21.18 13.80
C ILE A 305 26.66 21.67 12.39
N GLU A 306 27.03 22.94 12.26
CA GLU A 306 27.67 23.48 11.04
C GLU A 306 29.19 23.30 11.05
N ASP A 307 29.85 23.44 9.90
CA ASP A 307 31.28 23.11 9.78
C ASP A 307 32.14 24.03 10.65
N GLU A 308 31.73 25.29 10.78
CA GLU A 308 32.38 26.31 11.62
C GLU A 308 32.22 25.99 13.12
N GLN A 309 31.22 25.17 13.48
CA GLN A 309 30.95 24.77 14.85
C GLN A 309 31.60 23.44 15.23
N LEU A 310 32.24 22.74 14.28
CA LEU A 310 32.77 21.39 14.48
C LEU A 310 33.85 21.35 15.57
N GLU A 311 34.75 22.34 15.62
CA GLU A 311 35.80 22.41 16.65
C GLU A 311 35.20 22.54 18.05
N LEU A 312 34.19 23.42 18.20
CA LEU A 312 33.46 23.54 19.46
C LEU A 312 32.76 22.22 19.82
N ALA A 313 32.07 21.59 18.86
CA ALA A 313 31.38 20.32 19.08
C ALA A 313 32.35 19.21 19.52
N ARG A 314 33.54 19.13 18.91
CA ARG A 314 34.58 18.16 19.27
C ARG A 314 35.24 18.45 20.62
N SER A 315 35.26 19.70 21.09
CA SER A 315 35.75 20.03 22.44
C SER A 315 34.83 19.55 23.56
N ILE A 316 33.60 19.13 23.24
CA ILE A 316 32.57 18.72 24.21
C ILE A 316 32.49 17.19 24.21
N PRO A 317 33.01 16.48 25.24
CA PRO A 317 33.20 15.03 25.19
C PRO A 317 31.93 14.23 24.84
N PRO A 318 30.74 14.50 25.42
CA PRO A 318 29.53 13.75 25.06
C PRO A 318 29.07 13.93 23.61
N ILE A 319 29.40 15.07 22.99
CA ILE A 319 29.08 15.36 21.58
C ILE A 319 30.13 14.73 20.67
N LYS A 320 31.42 14.85 21.01
CA LYS A 320 32.52 14.19 20.30
C LYS A 320 32.28 12.68 20.19
N THR A 321 31.92 12.02 21.29
CA THR A 321 31.63 10.57 21.29
C THR A 321 30.51 10.20 20.31
N ARG A 322 29.45 11.02 20.22
CA ARG A 322 28.35 10.81 19.28
C ARG A 322 28.79 10.99 17.82
N ILE A 323 29.61 12.01 17.54
CA ILE A 323 30.18 12.24 16.20
C ILE A 323 31.05 11.04 15.79
N ASP A 324 31.91 10.56 16.68
CA ASP A 324 32.80 9.45 16.40
C ASP A 324 32.03 8.12 16.21
N ALA A 325 30.98 7.87 17.01
CA ALA A 325 30.10 6.72 16.83
C ALA A 325 29.29 6.77 15.51
N CYS A 326 28.84 7.97 15.10
CA CYS A 326 28.21 8.19 13.79
C CYS A 326 29.19 7.89 12.64
N TYR A 327 30.45 8.32 12.77
CA TYR A 327 31.51 8.01 11.81
C TYR A 327 31.70 6.50 11.66
N ASP A 328 31.87 5.79 12.78
CA ASP A 328 32.08 4.34 12.80
C ASP A 328 30.91 3.58 12.18
N PHE A 329 29.67 3.99 12.48
CA PHE A 329 28.47 3.43 11.87
C PHE A 329 28.48 3.60 10.35
N ARG A 330 28.77 4.81 9.87
CA ARG A 330 28.75 5.12 8.43
C ARG A 330 29.85 4.38 7.67
N VAL A 331 31.09 4.37 8.18
CA VAL A 331 32.22 3.67 7.53
C VAL A 331 31.96 2.16 7.39
N LYS A 332 31.29 1.55 8.36
CA LYS A 332 30.95 0.11 8.31
C LYS A 332 29.79 -0.22 7.36
N SER A 333 29.09 0.78 6.81
CA SER A 333 27.95 0.55 5.91
C SER A 333 28.38 -0.01 4.56
N LYS A 334 27.70 -1.08 4.10
CA LYS A 334 27.86 -1.64 2.75
C LYS A 334 27.37 -0.68 1.64
N ALA A 335 26.43 0.22 1.97
CA ALA A 335 25.90 1.19 1.01
C ALA A 335 26.93 2.30 0.76
N LYS A 336 27.45 2.40 -0.46
CA LYS A 336 28.47 3.39 -0.86
C LYS A 336 28.09 4.83 -0.48
N THR A 337 26.82 5.19 -0.62
CA THR A 337 26.32 6.53 -0.25
C THR A 337 26.42 6.78 1.26
N THR A 338 25.97 5.83 2.09
CA THR A 338 26.06 5.92 3.55
C THR A 338 27.51 5.96 4.03
N ASN A 339 28.38 5.13 3.45
CA ASN A 339 29.83 5.16 3.72
C ASN A 339 30.44 6.53 3.40
N GLY A 340 30.10 7.11 2.25
CA GLY A 340 30.57 8.44 1.85
C GLY A 340 30.23 9.55 2.86
N TYR A 341 29.09 9.46 3.54
CA TYR A 341 28.69 10.42 4.57
C TYR A 341 29.51 10.35 5.87
N ALA A 342 30.43 9.39 6.03
CA ALA A 342 31.33 9.35 7.17
C ALA A 342 32.17 10.65 7.29
N LYS A 343 32.53 11.27 6.16
CA LYS A 343 33.29 12.54 6.12
C LYS A 343 32.58 13.72 6.79
N ILE A 344 31.26 13.63 6.93
CA ILE A 344 30.39 14.64 7.55
C ILE A 344 29.63 14.03 8.74
N ALA A 345 30.29 13.20 9.55
CA ALA A 345 29.69 12.48 10.67
C ALA A 345 29.00 13.40 11.71
N HIS A 346 29.38 14.68 11.79
CA HIS A 346 28.74 15.70 12.62
C HIS A 346 27.42 16.23 12.05
N LYS A 347 27.11 15.95 10.78
CA LYS A 347 25.90 16.40 10.08
C LYS A 347 24.97 15.23 9.78
N PHE A 348 23.69 15.54 9.62
CA PHE A 348 22.74 14.63 8.99
C PHE A 348 23.17 14.36 7.55
N ALA A 349 23.03 13.13 7.10
CA ALA A 349 23.41 12.72 5.74
C ALA A 349 22.66 13.49 4.64
N GLN A 350 21.39 13.82 4.88
CA GLN A 350 20.56 14.59 3.95
C GLN A 350 19.83 15.69 4.72
N ARG A 351 20.06 16.94 4.33
CA ARG A 351 19.41 18.13 4.89
C ARG A 351 18.60 18.80 3.78
N VAL A 352 17.30 19.00 4.02
CA VAL A 352 16.37 19.65 3.08
C VAL A 352 15.82 20.97 3.61
N GLN A 353 16.32 21.42 4.77
CA GLN A 353 15.79 22.58 5.48
C GLN A 353 15.96 23.87 4.70
N ILE A 354 14.86 24.61 4.54
CA ILE A 354 14.83 25.97 3.99
C ILE A 354 14.54 26.94 5.14
N LYS A 355 15.03 28.19 5.01
CA LYS A 355 14.72 29.24 5.97
C LYS A 355 13.22 29.56 5.96
N GLY A 356 12.61 29.67 7.13
CA GLY A 356 11.19 30.00 7.30
C GLY A 356 10.40 28.87 7.94
N GLY A 357 9.17 29.15 8.36
CA GLY A 357 8.28 28.14 8.91
C GLY A 357 7.86 27.10 7.87
N SER A 358 7.29 26.00 8.33
CA SER A 358 6.91 24.86 7.48
C SER A 358 5.59 24.23 7.90
N ILE A 359 5.05 23.37 7.03
CA ILE A 359 3.95 22.47 7.32
C ILE A 359 4.50 21.05 7.39
N ILE A 360 4.30 20.36 8.51
CA ILE A 360 4.61 18.93 8.65
C ILE A 360 3.40 18.09 8.23
N VAL A 361 3.68 17.03 7.46
CA VAL A 361 2.69 16.05 7.03
C VAL A 361 3.19 14.65 7.43
N PRO A 362 2.56 14.00 8.42
CA PRO A 362 2.92 12.65 8.85
C PRO A 362 2.97 11.65 7.71
N ALA A 363 4.02 10.82 7.66
CA ALA A 363 4.18 9.85 6.59
C ALA A 363 3.50 8.51 6.89
N THR A 364 3.36 8.11 8.16
CA THR A 364 2.52 6.95 8.54
C THR A 364 1.47 7.38 9.56
N SER A 365 0.20 7.14 9.29
CA SER A 365 -0.87 7.48 10.23
C SER A 365 -1.85 6.31 10.39
N SER A 366 -2.54 6.29 11.53
CA SER A 366 -3.64 5.35 11.77
C SER A 366 -4.73 5.53 10.73
N GLU A 367 -5.20 4.41 10.18
CA GLU A 367 -6.30 4.33 9.25
C GLU A 367 -7.66 4.67 9.87
N ARG A 368 -7.74 4.85 11.20
CA ARG A 368 -8.96 5.28 11.88
C ARG A 368 -9.22 6.78 11.72
N ARG A 369 -8.17 7.61 11.57
CA ARG A 369 -8.30 9.08 11.60
C ARG A 369 -9.08 9.60 10.40
N GLU A 370 -10.09 10.42 10.64
CA GLU A 370 -10.94 10.98 9.56
C GLU A 370 -10.21 12.03 8.70
N TYR A 371 -9.09 12.59 9.16
CA TYR A 371 -8.30 13.62 8.46
C TYR A 371 -6.80 13.35 8.57
N VAL A 372 -5.99 13.92 7.67
CA VAL A 372 -4.53 13.88 7.80
C VAL A 372 -4.11 14.89 8.88
N PRO A 373 -3.54 14.46 10.01
CA PRO A 373 -3.15 15.37 11.08
C PRO A 373 -1.87 16.12 10.70
N ILE A 374 -2.01 17.30 10.09
CA ILE A 374 -0.88 18.17 9.70
C ILE A 374 -0.71 19.33 10.69
N GLY A 375 0.45 19.99 10.70
CA GLY A 375 0.71 21.11 11.61
C GLY A 375 1.70 22.13 11.06
N TYR A 376 1.67 23.34 11.62
CA TYR A 376 2.71 24.34 11.39
C TYR A 376 3.88 24.13 12.34
N LEU A 377 5.10 24.32 11.84
CA LEU A 377 6.32 24.29 12.63
C LEU A 377 7.21 25.51 12.33
N ASP A 378 7.90 25.97 13.35
CA ASP A 378 8.80 27.13 13.28
C ASP A 378 10.06 26.86 12.46
N ALA A 379 10.70 27.94 12.01
CA ALA A 379 11.91 27.89 11.17
C ALA A 379 13.11 27.17 11.79
N ASN A 380 13.15 27.05 13.11
CA ASN A 380 14.27 26.45 13.85
C ASN A 380 14.07 24.95 14.12
N VAL A 381 12.97 24.37 13.64
CA VAL A 381 12.62 22.97 13.85
C VAL A 381 13.18 22.12 12.70
N VAL A 382 13.78 20.99 13.05
CA VAL A 382 14.20 19.98 12.08
C VAL A 382 13.11 18.91 11.98
N ILE A 383 12.72 18.56 10.75
CA ILE A 383 11.76 17.49 10.47
C ILE A 383 12.52 16.29 9.92
N THR A 384 12.30 15.10 10.48
CA THR A 384 12.96 13.87 10.02
C THR A 384 12.29 13.28 8.79
N ASN A 385 12.99 12.41 8.08
CA ASN A 385 12.48 11.64 6.93
C ASN A 385 11.32 10.67 7.28
N SER A 386 10.91 10.60 8.55
CA SER A 386 9.69 9.90 8.95
C SER A 386 8.42 10.71 8.68
N ALA A 387 8.54 11.99 8.28
CA ALA A 387 7.44 12.86 7.85
C ALA A 387 7.82 13.58 6.54
N ASN A 388 6.80 14.10 5.86
CA ASN A 388 6.96 15.01 4.72
C ASN A 388 6.84 16.47 5.19
N VAL A 389 7.40 17.39 4.42
CA VAL A 389 7.45 18.81 4.76
C VAL A 389 7.18 19.69 3.54
N ILE A 390 6.43 20.77 3.76
CA ILE A 390 6.28 21.88 2.82
C ILE A 390 6.88 23.14 3.47
N TYR A 391 7.92 23.71 2.86
CA TYR A 391 8.58 24.93 3.35
C TYR A 391 7.86 26.22 2.91
N LYS A 392 6.54 26.22 3.08
CA LYS A 392 5.67 27.39 2.87
C LYS A 392 4.47 27.26 3.80
N GLN A 393 4.31 28.21 4.72
CA GLN A 393 3.13 28.29 5.58
C GLN A 393 1.99 28.95 4.80
N ASP A 394 1.22 28.13 4.08
CA ASP A 394 0.10 28.57 3.25
C ASP A 394 -1.22 28.04 3.84
N PRO A 395 -2.07 28.90 4.41
CA PRO A 395 -3.35 28.49 5.02
C PRO A 395 -4.32 27.82 4.04
N VAL A 396 -4.29 28.20 2.76
CA VAL A 396 -5.14 27.56 1.75
C VAL A 396 -4.69 26.12 1.58
N LEU A 397 -3.37 25.91 1.44
CA LEU A 397 -2.81 24.57 1.28
C LEU A 397 -3.02 23.69 2.52
N PHE A 398 -2.87 24.28 3.72
CA PHE A 398 -3.20 23.59 4.96
C PHE A 398 -4.65 23.09 4.94
N GLY A 399 -5.60 23.96 4.60
CA GLY A 399 -7.02 23.60 4.49
C GLY A 399 -7.28 22.49 3.47
N ILE A 400 -6.63 22.54 2.30
CA ILE A 400 -6.77 21.51 1.29
C ILE A 400 -6.27 20.15 1.81
N ILE A 401 -5.06 20.09 2.39
CA ILE A 401 -4.48 18.83 2.90
C ILE A 401 -5.26 18.30 4.11
N ALA A 402 -5.80 19.19 4.94
CA ALA A 402 -6.60 18.84 6.12
C ALA A 402 -8.07 18.48 5.80
N SER A 403 -8.46 18.49 4.52
CA SER A 403 -9.84 18.18 4.08
C SER A 403 -10.11 16.69 3.94
N LYS A 404 -11.40 16.33 4.00
CA LYS A 404 -11.90 14.98 3.73
C LYS A 404 -11.61 14.51 2.31
N LEU A 405 -11.65 15.41 1.31
CA LEU A 405 -11.31 15.05 -0.07
C LEU A 405 -9.86 14.58 -0.20
N HIS A 406 -8.94 15.27 0.48
CA HIS A 406 -7.52 14.92 0.41
C HIS A 406 -7.21 13.59 1.09
N ILE A 407 -7.72 13.35 2.31
CA ILE A 407 -7.52 12.04 2.94
C ILE A 407 -8.24 10.91 2.20
N LEU A 408 -9.40 11.16 1.58
CA LEU A 408 -10.08 10.18 0.74
C LEU A 408 -9.19 9.79 -0.44
N TRP A 409 -8.56 10.76 -1.11
CA TRP A 409 -7.56 10.50 -2.14
C TRP A 409 -6.38 9.67 -1.59
N VAL A 410 -5.77 10.09 -0.49
CA VAL A 410 -4.66 9.38 0.17
C VAL A 410 -5.03 7.93 0.52
N ARG A 411 -6.25 7.69 1.02
CA ARG A 411 -6.74 6.35 1.38
C ARG A 411 -6.91 5.44 0.18
N THR A 412 -7.29 6.01 -0.96
CA THR A 412 -7.53 5.25 -2.19
C THR A 412 -6.26 5.02 -2.98
N VAL A 413 -5.44 6.04 -3.20
CA VAL A 413 -4.28 5.96 -4.11
C VAL A 413 -2.95 5.76 -3.38
N GLY A 414 -2.89 6.12 -2.10
CA GLY A 414 -1.68 5.99 -1.28
C GLY A 414 -1.30 4.54 -1.01
N GLY A 415 -0.07 4.35 -0.52
CA GLY A 415 0.36 3.05 0.00
C GLY A 415 -0.18 2.82 1.41
N GLN A 416 -0.05 1.58 1.90
CA GLN A 416 -0.32 1.24 3.30
C GLN A 416 0.83 0.42 3.89
N LEU A 417 0.98 0.49 5.21
CA LEU A 417 1.81 -0.42 5.99
C LEU A 417 0.87 -1.29 6.83
N GLU A 418 0.65 -2.52 6.35
CA GLU A 418 -0.48 -3.38 6.75
C GLU A 418 -1.82 -2.69 6.42
N THR A 419 -2.41 -1.98 7.38
CA THR A 419 -3.62 -1.18 7.19
C THR A 419 -3.37 0.32 7.39
N ARG A 420 -2.26 0.70 8.03
CA ARG A 420 -1.93 2.11 8.33
C ARG A 420 -1.62 2.87 7.05
N LEU A 421 -2.12 4.08 6.93
CA LEU A 421 -1.91 4.91 5.74
C LEU A 421 -0.44 5.30 5.63
N ARG A 422 0.13 5.17 4.42
CA ARG A 422 1.48 5.63 4.10
C ARG A 422 1.41 6.77 3.09
N TYR A 423 1.64 7.99 3.59
CA TYR A 423 1.65 9.20 2.80
C TYR A 423 3.01 9.39 2.13
N SER A 424 3.01 9.55 0.80
CA SER A 424 4.18 9.98 0.03
C SER A 424 3.83 11.19 -0.83
N ALA A 425 4.78 12.10 -1.02
CA ALA A 425 4.58 13.26 -1.87
C ALA A 425 4.21 12.84 -3.30
N GLU A 426 4.98 11.94 -3.89
CA GLU A 426 4.91 11.63 -5.33
C GLU A 426 3.67 10.83 -5.76
N ILE A 427 2.95 10.19 -4.83
CA ILE A 427 1.71 9.45 -5.11
C ILE A 427 0.49 10.12 -4.51
N CYS A 428 0.59 10.75 -3.33
CA CYS A 428 -0.57 11.32 -2.67
C CYS A 428 -0.71 12.82 -2.96
N TYR A 429 0.38 13.58 -2.81
CA TYR A 429 0.33 15.04 -2.87
C TYR A 429 0.43 15.55 -4.31
N ASN A 430 1.45 15.10 -5.02
CA ASN A 430 1.80 15.54 -6.36
C ASN A 430 0.71 15.20 -7.38
N THR A 431 -0.02 14.10 -7.17
CA THR A 431 -1.09 13.63 -8.04
C THR A 431 -2.47 14.14 -7.63
N PHE A 432 -2.60 14.80 -6.46
CA PHE A 432 -3.90 15.22 -5.95
C PHE A 432 -4.49 16.27 -6.90
N PRO A 433 -5.65 15.99 -7.52
CA PRO A 433 -6.23 16.86 -8.52
C PRO A 433 -7.09 17.93 -7.84
N PHE A 434 -6.70 19.20 -7.93
CA PHE A 434 -7.42 20.31 -7.33
C PHE A 434 -7.70 21.38 -8.39
N PRO A 435 -8.96 21.82 -8.56
CA PRO A 435 -9.32 22.77 -9.61
C PRO A 435 -8.85 24.19 -9.28
N ASP A 436 -8.74 25.03 -10.32
CA ASP A 436 -8.55 26.47 -10.12
C ASP A 436 -9.73 27.06 -9.35
N ALA A 437 -9.46 27.51 -8.13
CA ALA A 437 -10.43 28.13 -7.25
C ALA A 437 -10.32 29.66 -7.30
N SER A 438 -11.46 30.35 -7.28
CA SER A 438 -11.47 31.81 -7.19
C SER A 438 -10.86 32.28 -5.87
N GLU A 439 -10.32 33.50 -5.86
CA GLU A 439 -9.68 34.08 -4.67
C GLU A 439 -10.62 34.08 -3.45
N LYS A 440 -11.91 34.35 -3.66
CA LYS A 440 -12.94 34.29 -2.61
C LYS A 440 -13.04 32.89 -1.98
N LYS A 441 -12.99 31.82 -2.78
CA LYS A 441 -13.04 30.45 -2.26
C LYS A 441 -11.74 30.09 -1.53
N ARG A 442 -10.58 30.47 -2.09
CA ARG A 442 -9.28 30.27 -1.45
C ARG A 442 -9.21 30.95 -0.09
N GLN A 443 -9.68 32.19 0.01
CA GLN A 443 -9.77 32.93 1.27
C GLN A 443 -10.68 32.23 2.29
N ALA A 444 -11.84 31.72 1.85
CA ALA A 444 -12.73 30.95 2.74
C ALA A 444 -12.07 29.66 3.26
N VAL A 445 -11.32 28.94 2.41
CA VAL A 445 -10.52 27.77 2.82
C VAL A 445 -9.46 28.16 3.86
N ALA A 446 -8.73 29.25 3.62
CA ALA A 446 -7.72 29.76 4.54
C ALA A 446 -8.31 30.14 5.91
N GLU A 447 -9.47 30.79 5.94
CA GLU A 447 -10.16 31.16 7.18
C GLU A 447 -10.57 29.92 7.99
N LYS A 448 -11.15 28.91 7.33
CA LYS A 448 -11.52 27.64 8.00
C LYS A 448 -10.31 26.84 8.46
N ALA A 449 -9.23 26.83 7.69
CA ALA A 449 -7.97 26.23 8.09
C ALA A 449 -7.40 26.88 9.37
N MET A 450 -7.40 28.20 9.45
CA MET A 450 -6.91 28.91 10.64
C MET A 450 -7.84 28.75 11.85
N ALA A 451 -9.15 28.61 11.64
CA ALA A 451 -10.09 28.27 12.71
C ALA A 451 -9.78 26.90 13.33
N ILE A 452 -9.46 25.88 12.51
CA ILE A 452 -9.02 24.57 13.00
C ILE A 452 -7.77 24.70 13.85
N VAL A 453 -6.77 25.48 13.41
CA VAL A 453 -5.54 25.71 14.18
C VAL A 453 -5.85 26.38 15.53
N ALA A 454 -6.67 27.43 15.53
CA ALA A 454 -7.06 28.13 16.76
C ALA A 454 -7.82 27.23 17.74
N ILE A 455 -8.70 26.36 17.25
CA ILE A 455 -9.42 25.39 18.10
C ILE A 455 -8.44 24.40 18.72
N ARG A 456 -7.48 23.85 17.95
CA ARG A 456 -6.47 22.94 18.50
C ARG A 456 -5.65 23.61 19.61
N GLU A 457 -5.29 24.89 19.45
CA GLU A 457 -4.55 25.65 20.47
C GLU A 457 -5.36 25.87 21.76
N ALA A 458 -6.68 25.76 21.73
CA ALA A 458 -7.54 25.83 22.91
C ALA A 458 -7.52 24.54 23.76
N TYR A 459 -6.89 23.47 23.28
CA TYR A 459 -6.71 22.19 23.98
C TYR A 459 -5.22 21.87 24.23
N PRO A 460 -4.49 22.71 24.99
CA PRO A 460 -3.04 22.56 25.17
C PRO A 460 -2.60 21.26 25.88
N GLU A 461 -3.52 20.60 26.59
CA GLU A 461 -3.30 19.34 27.28
C GLU A 461 -3.43 18.09 26.39
N LEU A 462 -4.04 18.23 25.21
CA LEU A 462 -4.29 17.12 24.29
C LEU A 462 -3.23 17.06 23.19
N SER A 463 -2.75 15.86 22.90
CA SER A 463 -1.87 15.63 21.76
C SER A 463 -2.65 15.65 20.45
N ILE A 464 -1.94 15.69 19.31
CA ILE A 464 -2.58 15.54 18.00
C ILE A 464 -3.21 14.14 17.86
N GLU A 465 -2.66 13.13 18.53
CA GLU A 465 -3.28 11.82 18.62
C GLU A 465 -4.67 11.89 19.28
N ASP A 466 -4.75 12.52 20.46
CA ASP A 466 -6.00 12.63 21.23
C ASP A 466 -7.06 13.47 20.50
N LEU A 467 -6.63 14.58 19.88
CA LEU A 467 -7.49 15.49 19.12
C LEU A 467 -8.08 14.84 17.86
N TYR A 468 -7.42 13.82 17.30
CA TYR A 468 -7.82 13.15 16.06
C TYR A 468 -8.20 11.68 16.24
N ASP A 469 -8.38 11.19 17.47
CA ASP A 469 -9.06 9.91 17.68
C ASP A 469 -10.56 10.10 17.37
N PRO A 470 -11.13 9.32 16.42
CA PRO A 470 -12.54 9.46 16.05
C PRO A 470 -13.53 9.33 17.20
N ASP A 471 -13.17 8.60 18.26
CA ASP A 471 -14.06 8.35 19.40
C ASP A 471 -14.06 9.51 20.40
N THR A 472 -12.98 10.29 20.47
CA THR A 472 -12.77 11.35 21.47
C THR A 472 -12.55 12.75 20.87
N MET A 473 -12.55 12.88 19.54
CA MET A 473 -12.36 14.15 18.84
C MET A 473 -13.36 15.22 19.36
N PRO A 474 -12.88 16.40 19.81
CA PRO A 474 -13.73 17.47 20.29
C PRO A 474 -14.79 17.89 19.24
N ALA A 475 -16.02 18.14 19.70
CA ALA A 475 -17.16 18.40 18.83
C ALA A 475 -17.01 19.69 18.00
N ASP A 476 -16.39 20.71 18.57
CA ASP A 476 -16.05 21.97 17.90
C ASP A 476 -14.98 21.77 16.81
N LEU A 477 -13.95 20.94 17.06
CA LEU A 477 -12.94 20.58 16.07
C LEU A 477 -13.56 19.77 14.92
N LYS A 478 -14.44 18.81 15.23
CA LYS A 478 -15.18 18.05 14.21
C LYS A 478 -16.05 18.95 13.35
N GLN A 479 -16.76 19.90 13.97
CA GLN A 479 -17.57 20.89 13.26
C GLN A 479 -16.70 21.81 12.38
N ALA A 480 -15.54 22.26 12.87
CA ALA A 480 -14.62 23.10 12.08
C ALA A 480 -14.08 22.37 10.84
N HIS A 481 -13.79 21.07 10.96
CA HIS A 481 -13.43 20.23 9.82
C HIS A 481 -14.59 20.06 8.83
N HIS A 482 -15.81 19.83 9.31
CA HIS A 482 -16.97 19.76 8.44
C HIS A 482 -17.18 21.06 7.65
N GLU A 483 -17.00 22.21 8.28
CA GLU A 483 -17.08 23.52 7.61
C GLU A 483 -15.95 23.74 6.61
N LEU A 484 -14.74 23.27 6.92
CA LEU A 484 -13.62 23.25 5.97
C LEU A 484 -13.97 22.38 4.75
N ASP A 485 -14.53 21.18 4.97
CA ASP A 485 -14.91 20.28 3.88
C ASP A 485 -15.94 20.92 2.96
N VAL A 486 -16.96 21.60 3.50
CA VAL A 486 -17.97 22.30 2.70
C VAL A 486 -17.31 23.33 1.77
N VAL A 487 -16.38 24.15 2.27
CA VAL A 487 -15.73 25.18 1.43
C VAL A 487 -14.74 24.59 0.43
N VAL A 488 -14.04 23.49 0.79
CA VAL A 488 -13.14 22.78 -0.12
C VAL A 488 -13.94 22.07 -1.22
N GLU A 489 -15.02 21.37 -0.90
CA GLU A 489 -15.91 20.72 -1.87
C GLU A 489 -16.54 21.73 -2.84
N GLN A 490 -16.89 22.92 -2.35
CA GLN A 490 -17.37 24.02 -3.19
C GLN A 490 -16.34 24.48 -4.22
N CYS A 491 -15.05 24.21 -4.05
CA CYS A 491 -14.02 24.47 -5.07
C CYS A 491 -14.21 23.55 -6.29
N TYR A 492 -14.71 22.33 -6.10
CA TYR A 492 -14.93 21.33 -7.15
C TYR A 492 -16.27 21.51 -7.86
N GLN A 493 -17.34 21.70 -7.09
CA GLN A 493 -18.68 21.84 -7.65
C GLN A 493 -19.61 22.61 -6.72
N ILE A 494 -20.68 23.17 -7.29
CA ILE A 494 -21.68 23.95 -6.52
C ILE A 494 -22.56 23.00 -5.69
N LYS A 495 -22.86 21.80 -6.21
CA LYS A 495 -23.71 20.83 -5.53
C LYS A 495 -22.90 20.07 -4.47
N PRO A 496 -23.43 19.85 -3.26
CA PRO A 496 -22.76 19.02 -2.26
C PRO A 496 -22.54 17.60 -2.77
N PHE A 497 -21.46 16.96 -2.31
CA PHE A 497 -21.24 15.53 -2.55
C PHE A 497 -22.05 14.69 -1.55
N TYR A 498 -22.78 13.70 -2.07
CA TYR A 498 -23.65 12.85 -1.26
C TYR A 498 -22.96 11.57 -0.76
N SER A 499 -21.85 11.18 -1.37
CA SER A 499 -21.11 9.97 -1.01
C SER A 499 -19.62 10.06 -1.34
N ASP A 500 -18.81 9.21 -0.71
CA ASP A 500 -17.37 9.13 -1.00
C ASP A 500 -17.10 8.54 -2.39
N THR A 501 -18.02 7.72 -2.93
CA THR A 501 -17.98 7.28 -4.33
C THR A 501 -18.06 8.47 -5.28
N GLU A 502 -19.02 9.37 -5.08
CA GLU A 502 -19.17 10.58 -5.91
C GLU A 502 -17.94 11.51 -5.81
N ARG A 503 -17.37 11.65 -4.60
CA ARG A 503 -16.12 12.39 -4.39
C ARG A 503 -14.97 11.79 -5.20
N LEU A 504 -14.78 10.48 -5.11
CA LEU A 504 -13.71 9.78 -5.84
C LEU A 504 -13.89 9.85 -7.36
N GLU A 505 -15.11 9.69 -7.87
CA GLU A 505 -15.41 9.86 -9.29
C GLU A 505 -15.04 11.27 -9.78
N CYS A 506 -15.34 12.30 -8.99
CA CYS A 506 -14.96 13.68 -9.31
C CYS A 506 -13.44 13.86 -9.32
N LEU A 507 -12.74 13.38 -8.30
CA LEU A 507 -11.28 13.46 -8.19
C LEU A 507 -10.60 12.74 -9.36
N PHE A 508 -10.96 11.48 -9.63
CA PHE A 508 -10.37 10.71 -10.74
C PHE A 508 -10.62 11.36 -12.10
N LYS A 509 -11.84 11.84 -12.35
CA LYS A 509 -12.15 12.55 -13.60
C LYS A 509 -11.31 13.82 -13.77
N LEU A 510 -11.07 14.55 -12.68
CA LEU A 510 -10.22 15.75 -12.72
C LEU A 510 -8.75 15.39 -12.92
N TYR A 511 -8.27 14.32 -12.25
CA TYR A 511 -6.93 13.77 -12.45
C TYR A 511 -6.67 13.42 -13.91
N GLU A 512 -7.55 12.63 -14.53
CA GLU A 512 -7.43 12.25 -15.95
C GLU A 512 -7.35 13.49 -16.86
N LYS A 513 -8.23 14.47 -16.65
CA LYS A 513 -8.25 15.71 -17.43
C LYS A 513 -6.95 16.51 -17.27
N MET A 514 -6.40 16.59 -16.07
CA MET A 514 -5.15 17.32 -15.80
C MET A 514 -3.95 16.62 -16.41
N MET A 515 -3.90 15.29 -16.35
CA MET A 515 -2.85 14.49 -17.01
C MET A 515 -2.90 14.62 -18.54
N GLU A 516 -4.09 14.64 -19.14
CA GLU A 516 -4.25 14.87 -20.59
C GLU A 516 -3.72 16.24 -21.01
N ALA A 517 -3.94 17.28 -20.18
CA ALA A 517 -3.47 18.64 -20.46
C ALA A 517 -1.96 18.82 -20.29
N GLU A 518 -1.30 18.04 -19.43
CA GLU A 518 0.16 18.06 -19.24
C GLU A 518 0.90 17.39 -20.41
N HIS A 519 0.26 16.44 -21.09
CA HIS A 519 0.82 15.70 -22.22
C HIS A 519 0.46 16.27 -23.61
N ALA A 520 -0.39 17.31 -23.67
CA ALA A 520 -0.78 18.02 -24.89
C ALA A 520 0.10 19.26 -25.10
#